data_AF-X0YLN8-F1
#
_entry.id   AF-X0YLN8-F1
#
_cell.length_a   1.000
_cell.length_b   1.000
_cell.length_c   1.000
_cell.angle_alpha   90.00
_cell.angle_beta   90.00
_cell.angle_gamma   90.00
#
_symmetry.space_group_name_H-M   'P 1'
#
loop_
_entity.id
_entity.type
_entity.pdbx_description
1 polymer ?
#
loop_
_entity_poly.entity_id
_entity_poly.type
_entity_poly.pdbx_seq_one_letter_code
_entity_poly.pdbx_strand_id
1 'polypeptide(L)'
;MTGMNRAVNRRDFLKGTLAATAGSALALSLEERALLAGIASKPSGPASQKSADLLPTGKIGKRKVTRLICGGNLISGFAHSRDLIYVSSMLRHYFTDEKIWETLHLCEEFGINTALLRTDDHVMKILDTYWNKRGGKIQWLAQVYPKEGDTRTNIRKAVDAGAMACYIQGDIGDRWVKAGRVDLIEKALGTIKDAGVPAGVGGHSLSVPMAIEAAGLEPDFYMKTLHRSDYWSYSKEG
;
A
#
# COMPACT_ATOMS: atom_id res chain seq x y z
N MET A 1 -7.32 53.87 -20.61
CA MET A 1 -8.45 52.92 -20.51
C MET A 1 -7.96 51.71 -19.74
N THR A 2 -8.69 51.39 -18.68
CA THR A 2 -8.48 50.33 -17.68
C THR A 2 -8.35 48.93 -18.29
N GLY A 3 -7.46 48.12 -17.72
CA GLY A 3 -7.16 46.76 -18.18
C GLY A 3 -8.19 45.71 -17.75
N MET A 4 -8.01 44.49 -18.27
CA MET A 4 -8.55 43.26 -17.69
C MET A 4 -7.62 42.10 -18.03
N ASN A 5 -6.73 41.77 -17.10
CA ASN A 5 -6.03 40.50 -17.07
C ASN A 5 -7.04 39.46 -16.57
N ARG A 6 -7.60 38.65 -17.49
CA ARG A 6 -8.65 37.68 -17.15
C ARG A 6 -8.01 36.53 -16.38
N ALA A 7 -8.17 36.53 -15.05
CA ALA A 7 -7.70 35.44 -14.21
C ALA A 7 -8.41 34.14 -14.61
N VAL A 8 -7.68 33.24 -15.26
CA VAL A 8 -8.18 31.91 -15.60
C VAL A 8 -8.25 31.09 -14.31
N ASN A 9 -9.46 30.83 -13.82
CA ASN A 9 -9.65 29.94 -12.69
C ASN A 9 -9.42 28.49 -13.13
N ARG A 10 -8.85 27.64 -12.26
CA ARG A 10 -8.63 26.19 -12.51
C ARG A 10 -9.88 25.50 -13.05
N ARG A 11 -11.07 25.91 -12.59
CA ARG A 11 -12.36 25.37 -13.09
C ARG A 11 -12.65 25.74 -14.53
N ASP A 12 -12.28 26.95 -14.97
CA ASP A 12 -12.54 27.41 -16.34
C ASP A 12 -11.54 26.79 -17.32
N PHE A 13 -10.30 26.55 -16.89
CA PHE A 13 -9.31 25.81 -17.65
C PHE A 13 -9.75 24.36 -17.91
N LEU A 14 -10.17 23.63 -16.87
CA LEU A 14 -10.61 22.24 -16.98
C LEU A 14 -11.90 22.09 -17.81
N LYS A 15 -12.84 23.04 -17.68
CA LYS A 15 -14.03 23.09 -18.55
C LYS A 15 -13.67 23.32 -20.02
N GLY A 16 -12.67 24.16 -20.28
CA GLY A 16 -12.16 24.40 -21.63
C GLY A 16 -11.51 23.17 -22.27
N THR A 17 -10.84 22.32 -21.48
CA THR A 17 -10.19 21.10 -21.98
C THR A 17 -11.19 19.97 -22.26
N LEU A 18 -12.26 19.84 -21.47
CA LEU A 18 -13.30 18.82 -21.65
C LEU A 18 -14.17 19.06 -22.90
N ALA A 19 -14.38 20.32 -23.30
CA ALA A 19 -15.12 20.63 -24.52
C ALA A 19 -14.37 20.23 -25.81
N ALA A 20 -13.04 20.04 -25.74
CA ALA A 20 -12.20 19.71 -26.90
C ALA A 20 -12.09 18.19 -27.18
N THR A 21 -12.54 17.31 -26.26
CA THR A 21 -12.34 15.85 -26.36
C THR A 21 -13.62 15.03 -26.51
N ALA A 22 -14.78 15.69 -26.63
CA ALA A 22 -16.07 15.01 -26.83
C ALA A 22 -16.17 14.20 -28.15
N GLY A 23 -15.21 14.32 -29.07
CA GLY A 23 -15.19 13.64 -30.36
C GLY A 23 -14.55 12.24 -30.41
N SER A 24 -13.94 11.73 -29.32
CA SER A 24 -13.10 10.53 -29.39
C SER A 24 -13.34 9.49 -28.28
N ALA A 25 -14.60 9.30 -27.85
CA ALA A 25 -14.95 8.29 -26.83
C ALA A 25 -14.56 6.83 -27.19
N LEU A 26 -14.31 6.55 -28.47
CA LEU A 26 -13.93 5.22 -28.98
C LEU A 26 -12.44 4.87 -28.82
N ALA A 27 -11.56 5.85 -28.54
CA ALA A 27 -10.11 5.61 -28.42
C ALA A 27 -9.60 5.65 -26.97
N LEU A 28 -10.48 5.89 -25.99
CA LEU A 28 -10.10 6.01 -24.60
C LEU A 28 -9.78 4.65 -23.99
N SER A 29 -8.64 4.58 -23.29
CA SER A 29 -8.27 3.45 -22.46
C SER A 29 -9.30 3.20 -21.34
N LEU A 30 -9.30 2.00 -20.78
CA LEU A 30 -10.16 1.66 -19.63
C LEU A 30 -9.94 2.61 -18.45
N GLU A 31 -8.69 3.04 -18.25
CA GLU A 31 -8.31 3.98 -17.19
C GLU A 31 -8.90 5.37 -17.43
N GLU A 32 -8.82 5.90 -18.66
CA GLU A 32 -9.41 7.19 -19.02
C GLU A 32 -10.94 7.17 -18.93
N ARG A 33 -11.58 6.04 -19.29
CA ARG A 33 -13.03 5.85 -19.10
C ARG A 33 -13.41 5.83 -17.62
N ALA A 34 -12.64 5.15 -16.78
CA ALA A 34 -12.85 5.13 -15.33
C ALA A 34 -12.64 6.53 -14.71
N LEU A 35 -11.64 7.27 -15.18
CA LEU A 35 -11.36 8.64 -14.73
C LEU A 35 -12.49 9.60 -15.13
N LEU A 36 -12.97 9.52 -16.37
CA LEU A 36 -14.10 10.33 -16.85
C LEU A 36 -15.40 9.99 -16.11
N ALA A 37 -15.64 8.72 -15.81
CA ALA A 37 -16.78 8.31 -14.99
C ALA A 37 -16.70 8.91 -13.57
N GLY A 38 -15.51 8.92 -12.96
CA GLY A 38 -15.28 9.53 -11.65
C GLY A 38 -15.39 11.07 -11.64
N ILE A 39 -15.06 11.74 -12.76
CA ILE A 39 -15.20 13.20 -12.91
C ILE A 39 -16.67 13.59 -13.17
N ALA A 40 -17.42 12.75 -13.90
CA ALA A 40 -18.83 12.97 -14.18
C ALA A 40 -19.72 12.73 -12.94
N SER A 41 -19.28 11.91 -11.99
CA SER A 41 -19.92 11.83 -10.67
C SER A 41 -19.61 13.08 -9.86
N LYS A 42 -20.63 13.93 -9.66
CA LYS A 42 -20.59 15.02 -8.67
C LYS A 42 -20.20 14.40 -7.32
N PRO A 43 -19.24 14.95 -6.55
CA PRO A 43 -18.93 14.43 -5.24
C PRO A 43 -20.15 14.62 -4.35
N SER A 44 -20.96 13.58 -4.21
CA SER A 44 -21.85 13.45 -3.07
C SER A 44 -20.92 13.38 -1.86
N GLY A 45 -21.01 14.35 -0.95
CA GLY A 45 -20.43 14.22 0.37
C GLY A 45 -20.82 12.86 0.96
N PRO A 46 -20.01 12.28 1.88
CA PRO A 46 -20.17 10.89 2.28
C PRO A 46 -21.62 10.66 2.70
N ALA A 47 -22.36 9.96 1.84
CA ALA A 47 -23.63 9.41 2.24
C ALA A 47 -23.26 8.43 3.34
N SER A 48 -23.88 8.56 4.51
CA SER A 48 -23.75 7.59 5.60
C SER A 48 -24.29 6.26 5.07
N GLN A 49 -23.42 5.51 4.38
CA GLN A 49 -23.65 4.13 4.04
C GLN A 49 -23.46 3.38 5.35
N LYS A 50 -24.50 2.65 5.74
CA LYS A 50 -24.45 1.68 6.83
C LYS A 50 -23.17 0.87 6.66
N SER A 51 -22.32 0.81 7.70
CA SER A 51 -21.03 0.10 7.64
C SER A 51 -21.22 -1.23 6.93
N ALA A 52 -20.60 -1.41 5.77
CA ALA A 52 -20.79 -2.62 5.00
C ALA A 52 -20.37 -3.82 5.84
N ASP A 53 -21.07 -4.95 5.69
CA ASP A 53 -20.56 -6.20 6.20
C ASP A 53 -19.14 -6.42 5.68
N LEU A 54 -18.30 -7.09 6.47
CA LEU A 54 -16.94 -7.41 6.05
C LEU A 54 -16.95 -8.08 4.68
N LEU A 55 -16.07 -7.62 3.78
CA LEU A 55 -15.80 -8.33 2.54
C LEU A 55 -15.36 -9.77 2.83
N PRO A 56 -15.45 -10.69 1.85
CA PRO A 56 -15.00 -12.07 2.04
C PRO A 56 -13.61 -12.14 2.67
N THR A 57 -13.48 -12.94 3.74
CA THR A 57 -12.27 -12.99 4.56
C THR A 57 -11.58 -14.34 4.50
N GLY A 58 -10.25 -14.35 4.55
CA GLY A 58 -9.42 -15.47 4.94
C GLY A 58 -8.89 -15.33 6.37
N LYS A 59 -7.85 -16.11 6.69
CA LYS A 59 -7.14 -16.03 7.98
C LYS A 59 -5.64 -15.91 7.74
N ILE A 60 -4.99 -15.09 8.56
CA ILE A 60 -3.54 -15.10 8.78
C ILE A 60 -3.34 -15.40 10.26
N GLY A 61 -2.79 -16.57 10.57
CA GLY A 61 -2.83 -17.13 11.93
C GLY A 61 -4.27 -17.17 12.47
N LYS A 62 -4.50 -16.52 13.62
CA LYS A 62 -5.83 -16.42 14.26
C LYS A 62 -6.66 -15.21 13.80
N ARG A 63 -6.10 -14.34 12.97
CA ARG A 63 -6.70 -13.05 12.61
C ARG A 63 -7.53 -13.19 11.33
N LYS A 64 -8.72 -12.58 11.32
CA LYS A 64 -9.62 -12.56 10.17
C LYS A 64 -9.22 -11.41 9.24
N VAL A 65 -8.80 -11.72 8.03
CA VAL A 65 -8.25 -10.74 7.07
C VAL A 65 -9.10 -10.75 5.81
N THR A 66 -9.49 -9.58 5.34
CA THR A 66 -10.22 -9.41 4.08
C THR A 66 -9.38 -9.85 2.89
N ARG A 67 -10.01 -10.46 1.87
CA ARG A 67 -9.31 -10.88 0.64
C ARG A 67 -8.82 -9.70 -0.19
N LEU A 68 -9.34 -8.51 0.07
CA LEU A 68 -8.83 -7.23 -0.42
C LEU A 68 -8.19 -6.48 0.75
N ILE A 69 -6.92 -6.08 0.61
CA ILE A 69 -6.15 -5.38 1.64
C ILE A 69 -5.79 -3.99 1.11
N CYS A 70 -5.92 -2.95 1.93
CA CYS A 70 -5.51 -1.59 1.56
C CYS A 70 -3.98 -1.52 1.45
N GLY A 71 -3.44 -1.15 0.28
CA GLY A 71 -2.01 -0.97 0.07
C GLY A 71 -1.48 0.36 0.62
N GLY A 72 -0.23 0.37 1.09
CA GLY A 72 0.34 1.50 1.84
C GLY A 72 1.47 2.29 1.20
N ASN A 73 1.95 1.95 -0.01
CA ASN A 73 3.12 2.63 -0.59
C ASN A 73 2.94 4.16 -0.71
N LEU A 74 1.74 4.59 -1.10
CA LEU A 74 1.41 6.01 -1.24
C LEU A 74 1.31 6.72 0.12
N ILE A 75 0.84 6.01 1.15
CA ILE A 75 0.77 6.50 2.54
C ILE A 75 2.19 6.75 3.08
N SER A 76 3.16 5.92 2.70
CA SER A 76 4.57 6.13 3.03
C SER A 76 5.28 7.13 2.09
N GLY A 77 4.57 7.80 1.18
CA GLY A 77 5.13 8.81 0.29
C GLY A 77 6.08 8.28 -0.78
N PHE A 78 5.94 6.99 -1.16
CA PHE A 78 6.70 6.35 -2.23
C PHE A 78 5.83 6.13 -3.47
N ALA A 79 6.30 6.61 -4.62
CA ALA A 79 5.84 6.15 -5.92
C ALA A 79 6.99 5.55 -6.70
N HIS A 80 6.81 4.31 -7.16
CA HIS A 80 7.70 3.68 -8.13
C HIS A 80 7.40 4.22 -9.53
N SER A 81 7.81 5.46 -9.79
CA SER A 81 7.75 6.08 -11.10
C SER A 81 9.16 6.28 -11.62
N ARG A 82 9.63 5.39 -12.51
CA ARG A 82 10.98 5.44 -13.09
C ARG A 82 11.31 6.83 -13.62
N ASP A 83 10.52 7.30 -14.59
CA ASP A 83 10.83 8.51 -15.37
C ASP A 83 10.16 9.78 -14.86
N LEU A 84 9.24 9.67 -13.88
CA LEU A 84 8.45 10.80 -13.40
C LEU A 84 8.89 11.21 -11.99
N ILE A 85 10.08 11.80 -11.89
CA ILE A 85 10.71 12.23 -10.63
C ILE A 85 9.80 13.12 -9.78
N TYR A 86 8.89 13.88 -10.40
CA TYR A 86 7.96 14.79 -9.72
C TYR A 86 6.76 14.08 -9.04
N VAL A 87 6.44 12.84 -9.40
CA VAL A 87 5.23 12.13 -8.94
C VAL A 87 5.29 11.85 -7.44
N SER A 88 6.46 11.46 -6.91
CA SER A 88 6.61 11.26 -5.47
C SER A 88 6.39 12.54 -4.66
N SER A 89 6.85 13.70 -5.17
CA SER A 89 6.60 14.99 -4.53
C SER A 89 5.11 15.36 -4.56
N MET A 90 4.46 15.20 -5.72
CA MET A 90 3.02 15.46 -5.87
C MET A 90 2.17 14.59 -4.95
N LEU A 91 2.49 13.31 -4.85
CA LEU A 91 1.78 12.37 -3.97
C LEU A 91 1.92 12.74 -2.50
N ARG A 92 3.12 13.15 -2.06
CA ARG A 92 3.30 13.63 -0.67
C ARG A 92 2.47 14.87 -0.35
N HIS A 93 2.23 15.75 -1.32
CA HIS A 93 1.35 16.90 -1.13
C HIS A 93 -0.15 16.51 -1.12
N TYR A 94 -0.52 15.41 -1.77
CA TYR A 94 -1.90 14.94 -1.82
C TYR A 94 -2.27 14.04 -0.62
N PHE A 95 -1.35 13.15 -0.22
CA PHE A 95 -1.52 12.24 0.92
C PHE A 95 -1.16 12.94 2.23
N THR A 96 -1.97 13.92 2.61
CA THR A 96 -1.92 14.49 3.96
C THR A 96 -2.43 13.48 4.98
N ASP A 97 -2.11 13.68 6.26
CA ASP A 97 -2.61 12.85 7.37
C ASP A 97 -4.15 12.72 7.31
N GLU A 98 -4.88 13.81 7.06
CA GLU A 98 -6.34 13.79 6.88
C GLU A 98 -6.80 12.90 5.74
N LYS A 99 -6.14 12.98 4.58
CA LYS A 99 -6.49 12.17 3.41
C LYS A 99 -6.19 10.69 3.66
N ILE A 100 -5.12 10.39 4.39
CA ILE A 100 -4.78 9.03 4.79
C ILE A 100 -5.87 8.48 5.71
N TRP A 101 -6.27 9.21 6.76
CA TRP A 101 -7.34 8.77 7.66
C TRP A 101 -8.68 8.61 6.96
N GLU A 102 -9.04 9.53 6.04
CA GLU A 102 -10.23 9.40 5.21
C GLU A 102 -10.19 8.11 4.37
N THR A 103 -9.04 7.78 3.80
CA THR A 103 -8.85 6.56 3.00
C THR A 103 -9.01 5.30 3.85
N LEU A 104 -8.41 5.27 5.05
CA LEU A 104 -8.55 4.15 5.99
C LEU A 104 -10.01 4.01 6.45
N HIS A 105 -10.71 5.13 6.67
CA HIS A 105 -12.11 5.11 7.08
C HIS A 105 -13.02 4.57 5.97
N LEU A 106 -12.81 5.02 4.74
CA LEU A 106 -13.52 4.50 3.57
C LEU A 106 -13.27 2.99 3.41
N CYS A 107 -12.04 2.52 3.62
CA CYS A 107 -11.76 1.08 3.61
C CYS A 107 -12.66 0.33 4.61
N GLU A 108 -12.76 0.83 5.84
CA GLU A 108 -13.62 0.23 6.86
C GLU A 108 -15.11 0.31 6.51
N GLU A 109 -15.59 1.43 5.99
CA GLU A 109 -16.98 1.62 5.54
C GLU A 109 -17.37 0.62 4.44
N PHE A 110 -16.44 0.31 3.54
CA PHE A 110 -16.61 -0.70 2.47
C PHE A 110 -16.24 -2.13 2.90
N GLY A 111 -16.05 -2.36 4.20
CA GLY A 111 -15.85 -3.70 4.75
C GLY A 111 -14.44 -4.27 4.59
N ILE A 112 -13.45 -3.47 4.18
CA ILE A 112 -12.01 -3.79 4.23
C ILE A 112 -11.53 -3.59 5.66
N ASN A 113 -10.81 -4.58 6.20
CA ASN A 113 -10.42 -4.57 7.62
C ASN A 113 -8.92 -4.59 7.87
N THR A 114 -8.11 -4.55 6.82
CA THR A 114 -6.66 -4.67 6.93
C THR A 114 -5.98 -3.72 5.97
N ALA A 115 -4.98 -2.99 6.47
CA ALA A 115 -4.07 -2.17 5.70
C ALA A 115 -2.65 -2.72 5.82
N LEU A 116 -1.96 -2.76 4.69
CA LEU A 116 -0.56 -3.16 4.59
C LEU A 116 0.30 -1.92 4.47
N LEU A 117 0.98 -1.56 5.55
CA LEU A 117 1.76 -0.32 5.64
C LEU A 117 3.17 -0.63 6.14
N ARG A 118 4.12 0.23 5.78
CA ARG A 118 5.52 0.12 6.19
C ARG A 118 5.72 0.48 7.67
N THR A 119 6.70 -0.15 8.31
CA THR A 119 7.05 0.15 9.71
C THR A 119 7.99 1.34 9.85
N ASP A 120 7.47 2.57 9.74
CA ASP A 120 8.23 3.79 10.01
C ASP A 120 7.48 4.74 10.96
N ASP A 121 8.20 5.72 11.51
CA ASP A 121 7.69 6.62 12.56
C ASP A 121 6.48 7.45 12.08
N HIS A 122 6.41 7.77 10.78
CA HIS A 122 5.27 8.48 10.21
C HIS A 122 4.02 7.58 10.18
N VAL A 123 4.13 6.37 9.64
CA VAL A 123 3.00 5.41 9.60
C VAL A 123 2.53 5.07 11.02
N MET A 124 3.45 4.85 11.96
CA MET A 124 3.08 4.55 13.35
C MET A 124 2.33 5.72 13.99
N LYS A 125 2.75 6.97 13.75
CA LYS A 125 2.03 8.17 14.23
C LYS A 125 0.63 8.30 13.60
N ILE A 126 0.51 8.01 12.31
CA ILE A 126 -0.77 8.00 11.59
C ILE A 126 -1.72 6.99 12.22
N LEU A 127 -1.26 5.75 12.42
CA LEU A 127 -2.08 4.66 12.99
C LEU A 127 -2.44 4.92 14.44
N ASP A 128 -1.50 5.37 15.27
CA ASP A 128 -1.76 5.76 16.66
C ASP A 128 -2.89 6.81 16.74
N THR A 129 -2.78 7.87 15.92
CA THR A 129 -3.83 8.91 15.86
C THR A 129 -5.15 8.34 15.33
N TYR A 130 -5.09 7.47 14.32
CA TYR A 130 -6.26 6.86 13.72
C TYR A 130 -7.06 6.01 14.73
N TRP A 131 -6.38 5.14 15.47
CA TRP A 131 -7.01 4.29 16.47
C TRP A 131 -7.45 5.08 17.70
N ASN A 132 -6.57 5.91 18.26
CA ASN A 132 -6.80 6.53 19.58
C ASN A 132 -7.60 7.83 19.53
N LYS A 133 -7.61 8.55 18.39
CA LYS A 133 -8.29 9.85 18.28
C LYS A 133 -9.39 9.89 17.22
N ARG A 134 -9.34 9.02 16.21
CA ARG A 134 -10.36 8.96 15.14
C ARG A 134 -11.32 7.77 15.28
N GLY A 135 -11.06 6.84 16.20
CA GLY A 135 -11.92 5.68 16.46
C GLY A 135 -11.84 4.60 15.37
N GLY A 136 -10.82 4.64 14.51
CA GLY A 136 -10.57 3.64 13.49
C GLY A 136 -10.22 2.28 14.11
N LYS A 137 -10.42 1.20 13.35
CA LYS A 137 -10.23 -0.20 13.81
C LYS A 137 -9.45 -1.05 12.81
N ILE A 138 -8.91 -0.44 11.75
CA ILE A 138 -8.24 -1.16 10.67
C ILE A 138 -7.01 -1.89 11.22
N GLN A 139 -6.86 -3.16 10.87
CA GLN A 139 -5.73 -3.98 11.29
C GLN A 139 -4.50 -3.59 10.47
N TRP A 140 -3.33 -3.54 11.11
CA TRP A 140 -2.08 -3.21 10.43
C TRP A 140 -1.21 -4.44 10.18
N LEU A 141 -1.09 -4.85 8.92
CA LEU A 141 -0.11 -5.82 8.44
C LEU A 141 1.20 -5.08 8.11
N ALA A 142 2.21 -5.25 8.96
CA ALA A 142 3.42 -4.44 8.91
C ALA A 142 4.46 -4.99 7.92
N GLN A 143 4.87 -4.14 6.96
CA GLN A 143 6.07 -4.38 6.16
C GLN A 143 7.30 -3.95 6.94
N VAL A 144 8.03 -4.92 7.49
CA VAL A 144 9.26 -4.70 8.22
C VAL A 144 10.48 -4.77 7.29
N TYR A 145 11.50 -3.99 7.62
CA TYR A 145 12.74 -3.88 6.85
C TYR A 145 13.98 -4.13 7.72
N PRO A 146 14.16 -5.38 8.20
CA PRO A 146 15.32 -5.74 9.01
C PRO A 146 16.64 -5.55 8.24
N LYS A 147 17.72 -5.30 8.98
CA LYS A 147 19.07 -5.08 8.42
C LYS A 147 19.99 -6.23 8.83
N GLU A 148 21.06 -6.46 8.09
CA GLU A 148 21.98 -7.58 8.39
C GLU A 148 22.59 -7.52 9.79
N GLY A 149 22.94 -6.32 10.27
CA GLY A 149 23.47 -6.10 11.61
C GLY A 149 22.40 -5.91 12.69
N ASP A 150 21.12 -5.84 12.31
CA ASP A 150 20.01 -5.63 13.23
C ASP A 150 18.69 -6.12 12.61
N THR A 151 18.38 -7.38 12.87
CA THR A 151 17.12 -8.00 12.41
C THR A 151 15.95 -7.69 13.33
N ARG A 152 16.16 -7.07 14.50
CA ARG A 152 15.15 -7.05 15.58
C ARG A 152 14.48 -5.72 15.77
N THR A 153 15.22 -4.60 15.73
CA THR A 153 14.69 -3.30 16.16
C THR A 153 13.46 -2.87 15.38
N ASN A 154 13.49 -2.97 14.05
CA ASN A 154 12.34 -2.58 13.23
C ASN A 154 11.13 -3.50 13.46
N ILE A 155 11.37 -4.79 13.70
CA ILE A 155 10.30 -5.76 13.96
C ILE A 155 9.62 -5.47 15.29
N ARG A 156 10.40 -5.26 16.36
CA ARG A 156 9.89 -4.91 17.68
C ARG A 156 9.08 -3.63 17.64
N LYS A 157 9.59 -2.58 16.97
CA LYS A 157 8.85 -1.33 16.76
C LYS A 157 7.45 -1.58 16.16
N ALA A 158 7.33 -2.44 15.14
CA ALA A 158 6.03 -2.73 14.54
C ALA A 158 5.06 -3.38 15.53
N VAL A 159 5.52 -4.42 16.25
CA VAL A 159 4.67 -5.19 17.16
C VAL A 159 4.28 -4.35 18.38
N ASP A 160 5.23 -3.62 18.95
CA ASP A 160 5.00 -2.74 20.10
C ASP A 160 4.02 -1.61 19.75
N ALA A 161 4.00 -1.17 18.49
CA ALA A 161 3.04 -0.21 17.96
C ALA A 161 1.71 -0.83 17.49
N GLY A 162 1.46 -2.13 17.72
CA GLY A 162 0.16 -2.76 17.49
C GLY A 162 -0.02 -3.46 16.14
N ALA A 163 1.06 -3.81 15.43
CA ALA A 163 0.96 -4.62 14.22
C ALA A 163 0.27 -5.97 14.48
N MET A 164 -0.66 -6.35 13.61
CA MET A 164 -1.40 -7.62 13.72
C MET A 164 -0.59 -8.83 13.25
N ALA A 165 0.36 -8.59 12.34
CA ALA A 165 1.31 -9.51 11.74
C ALA A 165 2.43 -8.69 11.08
N CYS A 166 3.58 -9.30 10.86
CA CYS A 166 4.72 -8.66 10.21
C CYS A 166 5.20 -9.52 9.04
N TYR A 167 5.73 -8.88 7.98
CA TYR A 167 6.44 -9.59 6.93
C TYR A 167 7.69 -8.84 6.47
N ILE A 168 8.74 -9.60 6.15
CA ILE A 168 9.99 -9.07 5.62
C ILE A 168 9.74 -8.49 4.23
N GLN A 169 10.15 -7.24 4.00
CA GLN A 169 9.98 -6.55 2.72
C GLN A 169 10.56 -7.36 1.54
N GLY A 170 9.85 -7.34 0.40
CA GLY A 170 10.21 -8.14 -0.79
C GLY A 170 11.64 -7.96 -1.28
N ASP A 171 12.10 -6.72 -1.41
CA ASP A 171 13.47 -6.40 -1.85
C ASP A 171 14.54 -6.95 -0.89
N ILE A 172 14.24 -7.02 0.42
CA ILE A 172 15.14 -7.63 1.40
C ILE A 172 15.15 -9.15 1.25
N GLY A 173 13.98 -9.76 1.09
CA GLY A 173 13.86 -11.20 0.81
C GLY A 173 14.65 -11.61 -0.42
N ASP A 174 14.51 -10.88 -1.53
CA ASP A 174 15.23 -11.15 -2.77
C ASP A 174 16.75 -10.99 -2.58
N ARG A 175 17.21 -9.89 -1.96
CA ARG A 175 18.64 -9.63 -1.74
C ARG A 175 19.29 -10.68 -0.85
N TRP A 176 18.65 -11.06 0.25
CA TRP A 176 19.21 -12.05 1.18
C TRP A 176 19.26 -13.44 0.56
N VAL A 177 18.23 -13.86 -0.19
CA VAL A 177 18.29 -15.14 -0.91
C VAL A 177 19.38 -15.12 -1.97
N LYS A 178 19.48 -14.05 -2.76
CA LYS A 178 20.55 -13.89 -3.77
C LYS A 178 21.95 -13.93 -3.16
N ALA A 179 22.11 -13.41 -1.95
CA ALA A 179 23.38 -13.41 -1.22
C ALA A 179 23.64 -14.70 -0.43
N GLY A 180 22.75 -15.71 -0.48
CA GLY A 180 22.87 -16.94 0.32
C GLY A 180 22.65 -16.72 1.82
N ARG A 181 22.06 -15.60 2.22
CA ARG A 181 21.84 -15.17 3.61
C ARG A 181 20.45 -15.55 4.14
N VAL A 182 20.04 -16.79 3.90
CA VAL A 182 18.77 -17.33 4.43
C VAL A 182 18.77 -17.34 5.96
N ASP A 183 19.94 -17.36 6.60
CA ASP A 183 20.12 -17.21 8.05
C ASP A 183 19.53 -15.90 8.60
N LEU A 184 19.54 -14.82 7.81
CA LEU A 184 18.96 -13.54 8.22
C LEU A 184 17.43 -13.56 8.14
N ILE A 185 16.87 -14.27 7.15
CA ILE A 185 15.43 -14.50 7.03
C ILE A 185 14.94 -15.30 8.24
N GLU A 186 15.64 -16.38 8.59
CA GLU A 186 15.34 -17.21 9.76
C GLU A 186 15.35 -16.38 11.06
N LYS A 187 16.42 -15.59 11.31
CA LYS A 187 16.52 -14.71 12.49
C LYS A 187 15.37 -13.69 12.57
N ALA A 188 15.02 -13.09 11.43
CA ALA A 188 13.92 -12.13 11.35
C ALA A 188 12.56 -12.80 11.59
N LEU A 189 12.29 -13.95 10.97
CA LEU A 189 11.08 -14.76 11.20
C LEU A 189 10.95 -15.17 12.67
N GLY A 190 12.05 -15.67 13.27
CA GLY A 190 12.09 -16.01 14.69
C GLY A 190 11.73 -14.83 15.57
N THR A 191 12.27 -13.64 15.28
CA THR A 191 11.93 -12.42 16.04
C THR A 191 10.45 -12.04 15.94
N ILE A 192 9.81 -12.22 14.78
CA ILE A 192 8.38 -11.95 14.61
C ILE A 192 7.56 -12.97 15.42
N LYS A 193 7.89 -14.26 15.30
CA LYS A 193 7.21 -15.34 16.03
C LYS A 193 7.35 -15.20 17.54
N ASP A 194 8.55 -14.87 18.04
CA ASP A 194 8.82 -14.60 19.46
C ASP A 194 8.02 -13.41 19.99
N ALA A 195 7.68 -12.46 19.12
CA ALA A 195 6.83 -11.32 19.47
C ALA A 195 5.33 -11.68 19.46
N GLY A 196 4.97 -12.91 19.11
CA GLY A 196 3.61 -13.46 19.23
C GLY A 196 2.66 -13.08 18.11
N VAL A 197 3.17 -12.60 16.97
CA VAL A 197 2.36 -12.27 15.79
C VAL A 197 2.75 -13.14 14.59
N PRO A 198 1.85 -13.35 13.60
CA PRO A 198 2.18 -14.12 12.41
C PRO A 198 3.34 -13.50 11.63
N ALA A 199 4.23 -14.37 11.13
CA ALA A 199 5.47 -14.02 10.47
C ALA A 199 5.44 -14.39 8.99
N GLY A 200 5.55 -13.39 8.11
CA GLY A 200 5.59 -13.60 6.67
C GLY A 200 6.90 -13.21 6.00
N VAL A 201 7.07 -13.65 4.76
CA VAL A 201 8.19 -13.22 3.92
C VAL A 201 7.69 -12.70 2.58
N GLY A 202 8.10 -11.49 2.23
CA GLY A 202 7.90 -10.92 0.92
C GLY A 202 9.00 -11.33 -0.05
N GLY A 203 8.67 -11.39 -1.34
CA GLY A 203 9.66 -11.52 -2.42
C GLY A 203 9.07 -11.09 -3.75
N HIS A 204 9.92 -10.58 -4.65
CA HIS A 204 9.54 -10.34 -6.04
C HIS A 204 9.89 -11.55 -6.92
N SER A 205 10.88 -12.34 -6.54
CA SER A 205 11.28 -13.57 -7.24
C SER A 205 10.62 -14.82 -6.63
N LEU A 206 10.38 -15.84 -7.45
CA LEU A 206 9.99 -17.17 -6.97
C LEU A 206 11.13 -17.88 -6.24
N SER A 207 12.38 -17.45 -6.44
CA SER A 207 13.52 -17.98 -5.70
C SER A 207 13.40 -17.77 -4.19
N VAL A 208 12.66 -16.75 -3.74
CA VAL A 208 12.48 -16.46 -2.31
C VAL A 208 11.71 -17.58 -1.60
N PRO A 209 10.43 -17.86 -1.94
CA PRO A 209 9.73 -18.99 -1.32
C PRO A 209 10.46 -20.31 -1.55
N MET A 210 11.05 -20.55 -2.72
CA MET A 210 11.80 -21.79 -2.97
C MET A 210 12.99 -21.99 -2.01
N ALA A 211 13.77 -20.95 -1.75
CA ALA A 211 14.91 -21.03 -0.84
C ALA A 211 14.47 -21.22 0.63
N ILE A 212 13.36 -20.59 1.01
CA ILE A 212 12.79 -20.70 2.37
C ILE A 212 12.27 -22.12 2.62
N GLU A 213 11.50 -22.68 1.68
CA GLU A 213 11.02 -24.07 1.75
C GLU A 213 12.20 -25.07 1.75
N ALA A 214 13.21 -24.87 0.89
CA ALA A 214 14.39 -25.73 0.84
C ALA A 214 15.22 -25.71 2.14
N ALA A 215 15.21 -24.58 2.86
CA ALA A 215 15.85 -24.42 4.15
C ALA A 215 14.99 -24.94 5.33
N GLY A 216 13.77 -25.43 5.07
CA GLY A 216 12.85 -25.92 6.11
C GLY A 216 12.32 -24.81 7.02
N LEU A 217 12.32 -23.56 6.56
CA LEU A 217 11.76 -22.45 7.32
C LEU A 217 10.23 -22.43 7.16
N GLU A 218 9.51 -22.15 8.25
CA GLU A 218 8.04 -22.21 8.27
C GLU A 218 7.40 -20.83 8.48
N PRO A 219 7.39 -19.91 7.50
CA PRO A 219 6.62 -18.67 7.63
C PRO A 219 5.11 -18.95 7.63
N ASP A 220 4.34 -18.11 8.31
CA ASP A 220 2.87 -18.21 8.35
C ASP A 220 2.21 -17.82 7.01
N PHE A 221 2.90 -17.00 6.20
CA PHE A 221 2.43 -16.59 4.88
C PHE A 221 3.56 -16.04 4.00
N TYR A 222 3.35 -16.08 2.68
CA TYR A 222 4.20 -15.40 1.70
C TYR A 222 3.49 -14.18 1.12
N MET A 223 4.26 -13.13 0.84
CA MET A 223 3.80 -11.99 0.05
C MET A 223 4.56 -11.90 -1.26
N LYS A 224 3.91 -12.32 -2.35
CA LYS A 224 4.51 -12.37 -3.68
C LYS A 224 3.76 -11.46 -4.63
N THR A 225 4.48 -10.52 -5.24
CA THR A 225 3.92 -9.75 -6.35
C THR A 225 3.75 -10.66 -7.56
N LEU A 226 2.53 -10.70 -8.11
CA LEU A 226 2.24 -11.31 -9.41
C LEU A 226 2.07 -10.18 -10.43
N HIS A 227 2.84 -10.26 -11.51
CA HIS A 227 2.72 -9.36 -12.65
C HIS A 227 2.77 -10.17 -13.93
N ARG A 228 2.07 -9.71 -14.96
CA ARG A 228 2.21 -10.28 -16.29
C ARG A 228 3.51 -9.78 -16.92
N SER A 229 4.10 -10.55 -17.82
CA SER A 229 5.35 -10.19 -18.50
C SER A 229 5.14 -9.42 -19.80
N ASP A 230 3.91 -9.00 -20.10
CA ASP A 230 3.49 -8.40 -21.37
C ASP A 230 3.21 -6.90 -21.27
N TYR A 231 4.05 -6.17 -20.54
CA TYR A 231 4.03 -4.70 -20.50
C TYR A 231 5.34 -4.12 -21.06
N TRP A 232 5.24 -2.91 -21.61
CA TRP A 232 6.30 -2.28 -22.41
C TRP A 232 7.65 -2.11 -21.70
N SER A 233 7.66 -2.06 -20.36
CA SER A 233 8.86 -1.88 -19.54
C SER A 233 9.34 -3.16 -18.84
N TYR A 234 8.78 -4.32 -19.20
CA TYR A 234 9.23 -5.62 -18.72
C TYR A 234 10.61 -5.95 -19.30
N SER A 235 11.54 -6.38 -18.44
CA SER A 235 12.82 -6.97 -18.85
C SER A 235 13.00 -8.31 -18.14
N LYS A 236 13.56 -9.30 -18.84
CA LYS A 236 13.85 -10.63 -18.28
C LYS A 236 14.99 -10.62 -17.24
N GLU A 237 15.69 -9.50 -17.12
CA GLU A 237 16.90 -9.34 -16.30
C GLU A 237 16.63 -8.70 -14.92
N GLY A 238 15.35 -8.48 -14.57
CA GLY A 238 14.92 -7.87 -13.30
C GLY A 238 14.77 -8.86 -12.15
#